data_AF-A0A3E5AIZ1-F1
#
_entry.id   AF-A0A3E5AIZ1-F1
#
_cell.length_a   1.000
_cell.length_b   1.000
_cell.length_c   1.000
_cell.angle_alpha   90.00
_cell.angle_beta   90.00
_cell.angle_gamma   90.00
#
_symmetry.space_group_name_H-M   'P 1'
#
loop_
_entity.id
_entity.type
_entity.pdbx_description
1 polymer ?
#
loop_
_entity_poly.entity_id
_entity_poly.type
_entity_poly.pdbx_seq_one_letter_code
_entity_poly.pdbx_strand_id
1 'polypeptide(L)'
;MKKKKAMLFPYDTSLLHMVIHRDTINEYEIVKVVSLKSWGYCGADAGAKLGVSTGVMVTDDFQKALAEVEIVIVADTNIPLEHNQINMYTEIIKSAGKQFLDIRYESKENDKMTFNEDLYSDGIPKIRDIDKPLVMIVGTGANTGKFDIQLRVREMFLSGGYKVSQIGSKSYCELWGFHSFPDFMNKTLNAAEKIVRFNHYVNYIANSEDADIVIVGVPGGVVPISNKLFDDFGIMNYMVANAVKPDYVILNTGFVDYNNNYVETMVKALKYRLDYDVDSVFLSNFYINWEATDSLDRLVYMTLPVNVVDEEARICGCYSLYNKESVEACKENLFSTLIGYGDFDAI
;
A
#
# COMPACT_ATOMS: atom_id res chain seq x y z
N MET A 1 -14.22 -20.63 -7.72
CA MET A 1 -14.47 -21.13 -6.35
C MET A 1 -15.36 -20.13 -5.63
N LYS A 2 -16.24 -20.55 -4.70
CA LYS A 2 -17.06 -19.59 -3.94
C LYS A 2 -16.18 -18.85 -2.93
N LYS A 3 -16.18 -17.50 -2.94
CA LYS A 3 -15.45 -16.69 -1.96
C LYS A 3 -16.04 -16.92 -0.55
N LYS A 4 -15.19 -16.98 0.47
CA LYS A 4 -15.65 -17.10 1.86
C LYS A 4 -16.11 -15.75 2.38
N LYS A 5 -17.23 -15.72 3.10
CA LYS A 5 -17.70 -14.49 3.73
C LYS A 5 -16.76 -14.08 4.86
N ALA A 6 -16.24 -12.87 4.77
CA ALA A 6 -15.24 -12.33 5.69
C ALA A 6 -15.75 -11.11 6.47
N MET A 7 -15.23 -10.99 7.69
CA MET A 7 -15.33 -9.79 8.52
C MET A 7 -13.96 -9.12 8.61
N LEU A 8 -13.88 -7.81 8.34
CA LEU A 8 -12.69 -7.00 8.62
C LEU A 8 -12.80 -6.38 10.02
N PHE A 9 -11.82 -6.65 10.89
CA PHE A 9 -11.81 -6.17 12.27
C PHE A 9 -10.39 -6.06 12.85
N PRO A 10 -10.03 -5.00 13.60
CA PRO A 10 -10.79 -3.78 13.77
C PRO A 10 -10.73 -2.91 12.51
N TYR A 11 -11.63 -1.94 12.41
CA TYR A 11 -11.67 -0.99 11.31
C TYR A 11 -11.44 0.44 11.79
N ASP A 12 -10.52 1.13 11.11
CA ASP A 12 -10.49 2.57 10.99
C ASP A 12 -10.18 2.96 9.53
N THR A 13 -10.12 4.26 9.23
CA THR A 13 -9.90 4.76 7.86
C THR A 13 -8.54 4.36 7.25
N SER A 14 -7.56 3.89 8.03
CA SER A 14 -6.29 3.39 7.47
C SER A 14 -6.46 2.09 6.67
N LEU A 15 -7.58 1.39 6.84
CA LEU A 15 -7.94 0.18 6.12
C LEU A 15 -9.00 0.40 5.03
N LEU A 16 -9.28 1.66 4.67
CA LEU A 16 -10.31 1.96 3.68
C LEU A 16 -10.04 1.29 2.31
N HIS A 17 -8.77 1.11 1.93
CA HIS A 17 -8.38 0.39 0.72
C HIS A 17 -8.92 -1.04 0.68
N MET A 18 -8.98 -1.73 1.84
CA MET A 18 -9.55 -3.08 1.92
C MET A 18 -11.05 -3.08 1.64
N VAL A 19 -11.75 -1.99 1.95
CA VAL A 19 -13.20 -1.86 1.74
C VAL A 19 -13.50 -1.44 0.30
N ILE A 20 -12.75 -0.48 -0.24
CA ILE A 20 -12.93 0.02 -1.61
C ILE A 20 -12.59 -1.07 -2.63
N HIS A 21 -11.48 -1.77 -2.43
CA HIS A 21 -11.00 -2.82 -3.34
C HIS A 21 -11.44 -4.24 -2.91
N ARG A 22 -12.50 -4.35 -2.10
CA ARG A 22 -12.97 -5.65 -1.57
C ARG A 22 -13.39 -6.63 -2.66
N ASP A 23 -13.91 -6.13 -3.77
CA ASP A 23 -14.45 -6.98 -4.84
C ASP A 23 -13.34 -7.66 -5.66
N THR A 24 -12.12 -7.10 -5.63
CA THR A 24 -10.92 -7.63 -6.30
C THR A 24 -10.09 -8.60 -5.43
N ILE A 25 -10.48 -8.83 -4.17
CA ILE A 25 -9.87 -9.86 -3.31
C ILE A 25 -10.28 -11.25 -3.81
N ASN A 26 -9.33 -12.19 -3.93
CA ASN A 26 -9.56 -13.46 -4.62
C ASN A 26 -10.36 -14.49 -3.80
N GLU A 27 -9.95 -14.75 -2.56
CA GLU A 27 -10.49 -15.86 -1.75
C GLU A 27 -11.66 -15.47 -0.84
N TYR A 28 -11.80 -14.17 -0.57
CA TYR A 28 -12.67 -13.65 0.47
C TYR A 28 -13.59 -12.56 -0.07
N GLU A 29 -14.78 -12.49 0.50
CA GLU A 29 -15.75 -11.43 0.28
C GLU A 29 -15.97 -10.70 1.61
N ILE A 30 -15.47 -9.47 1.73
CA ILE A 30 -15.67 -8.66 2.95
C ILE A 30 -17.13 -8.19 2.99
N VAL A 31 -17.95 -8.87 3.79
CA VAL A 31 -19.38 -8.59 3.96
C VAL A 31 -19.70 -7.87 5.27
N LYS A 32 -18.74 -7.83 6.21
CA LYS A 32 -18.85 -7.11 7.48
C LYS A 32 -17.59 -6.30 7.75
N VAL A 33 -17.77 -5.07 8.20
CA VAL A 33 -16.70 -4.19 8.67
C VAL A 33 -17.04 -3.78 10.10
N VAL A 34 -16.15 -4.09 11.03
CA VAL A 34 -16.41 -3.92 12.46
C VAL A 34 -15.34 -3.04 13.10
N SER A 35 -15.78 -2.04 13.85
CA SER A 35 -14.92 -1.16 14.64
C SER A 35 -15.31 -1.24 16.11
N LEU A 36 -14.38 -0.88 16.99
CA LEU A 36 -14.77 -0.60 18.37
C LEU A 36 -15.65 0.65 18.41
N LYS A 37 -16.70 0.61 19.25
CA LYS A 37 -17.66 1.71 19.41
C LYS A 37 -16.99 3.04 19.78
N SER A 38 -15.97 2.98 20.63
CA SER A 38 -15.22 4.15 21.12
C SER A 38 -14.39 4.84 20.06
N TRP A 39 -14.18 4.24 18.88
CA TRP A 39 -13.34 4.82 17.82
C TRP A 39 -14.11 5.78 16.90
N GLY A 40 -15.44 5.84 17.03
CA GLY A 40 -16.28 6.79 16.31
C GLY A 40 -16.44 6.51 14.81
N TYR A 41 -16.32 5.25 14.38
CA TYR A 41 -16.61 4.83 13.01
C TYR A 41 -17.97 4.13 12.86
N CYS A 42 -18.55 3.63 13.96
CA CYS A 42 -19.73 2.79 13.94
C CYS A 42 -21.00 3.57 13.58
N GLY A 43 -21.92 2.93 12.85
CA GLY A 43 -23.21 3.52 12.45
C GLY A 43 -23.13 4.41 11.20
N ALA A 44 -21.99 4.46 10.52
CA ALA A 44 -21.77 5.22 9.29
C ALA A 44 -21.17 4.35 8.18
N ASP A 45 -21.17 4.86 6.95
CA ASP A 45 -20.41 4.28 5.83
C ASP A 45 -18.91 4.27 6.18
N ALA A 46 -18.19 3.22 5.79
CA ALA A 46 -16.77 3.05 6.07
C ALA A 46 -15.92 4.23 5.58
N GLY A 47 -16.31 4.89 4.49
CA GLY A 47 -15.64 6.09 3.96
C GLY A 47 -16.17 7.42 4.49
N ALA A 48 -17.14 7.43 5.42
CA ALA A 48 -17.86 8.65 5.82
C ALA A 48 -16.95 9.76 6.38
N LYS A 49 -15.89 9.44 7.13
CA LYS A 49 -14.94 10.45 7.65
C LYS A 49 -14.18 11.17 6.55
N LEU A 50 -14.07 10.57 5.36
CA LEU A 50 -13.44 11.15 4.18
C LEU A 50 -14.46 11.80 3.24
N GLY A 51 -15.76 11.51 3.41
CA GLY A 51 -16.78 11.87 2.43
C GLY A 51 -16.82 10.92 1.22
N VAL A 52 -16.29 9.70 1.36
CA VAL A 52 -16.32 8.66 0.33
C VAL A 52 -17.46 7.70 0.61
N SER A 53 -18.26 7.37 -0.40
CA SER A 53 -19.28 6.32 -0.28
C SER A 53 -18.68 4.97 -0.69
N THR A 54 -18.72 4.00 0.23
CA THR A 54 -18.28 2.63 -0.02
C THR A 54 -19.45 1.66 -0.16
N GLY A 55 -20.64 2.07 0.31
CA GLY A 55 -21.83 1.22 0.43
C GLY A 55 -21.76 0.22 1.58
N VAL A 56 -20.71 0.30 2.42
CA VAL A 56 -20.47 -0.65 3.51
C VAL A 56 -20.59 0.07 4.85
N MET A 57 -21.55 -0.35 5.66
CA MET A 57 -21.76 0.21 6.99
C MET A 57 -20.83 -0.44 8.01
N VAL A 58 -20.23 0.39 8.86
CA VAL A 58 -19.41 -0.06 9.99
C VAL A 58 -20.32 -0.33 11.19
N THR A 59 -20.17 -1.48 11.83
CA THR A 59 -20.94 -1.86 13.03
C THR A 59 -20.03 -2.07 14.25
N ASP A 60 -20.57 -1.85 15.45
CA ASP A 60 -19.96 -2.25 16.74
C ASP A 60 -20.45 -3.62 17.24
N ASP A 61 -21.44 -4.23 16.57
CA ASP A 61 -22.00 -5.53 16.97
C ASP A 61 -21.15 -6.69 16.44
N PHE A 62 -20.01 -6.90 17.11
CA PHE A 62 -19.05 -7.95 16.77
C PHE A 62 -19.68 -9.35 16.75
N GLN A 63 -20.54 -9.68 17.72
CA GLN A 63 -21.11 -11.02 17.85
C GLN A 63 -22.08 -11.34 16.72
N LYS A 64 -22.96 -10.40 16.37
CA LYS A 64 -23.86 -10.56 15.23
C LYS A 64 -23.08 -10.66 13.92
N ALA A 65 -22.07 -9.79 13.73
CA ALA A 65 -21.22 -9.84 12.55
C ALA A 65 -20.48 -11.19 12.43
N LEU A 66 -19.91 -11.69 13.54
CA LEU A 66 -19.22 -12.98 13.61
C LEU A 66 -20.12 -14.17 13.22
N ALA A 67 -21.39 -14.13 13.61
CA ALA A 67 -22.35 -15.19 13.29
C ALA A 67 -22.59 -15.33 11.76
N GLU A 68 -22.48 -14.23 11.00
CA GLU A 68 -22.80 -14.15 9.57
C GLU A 68 -21.60 -14.44 8.63
N VAL A 69 -20.40 -14.63 9.19
CA VAL A 69 -19.16 -14.81 8.42
C VAL A 69 -18.50 -16.17 8.68
N GLU A 70 -17.59 -16.56 7.78
CA GLU A 70 -16.80 -17.78 7.86
C GLU A 70 -15.38 -17.51 8.39
N ILE A 71 -14.85 -16.31 8.11
CA ILE A 71 -13.50 -15.88 8.48
C ILE A 71 -13.50 -14.46 9.04
N VAL A 72 -12.56 -14.19 9.93
CA VAL A 72 -12.25 -12.85 10.44
C VAL A 72 -10.83 -12.48 10.03
N ILE A 73 -10.71 -11.36 9.34
CA ILE A 73 -9.44 -10.75 8.93
C ILE A 73 -9.08 -9.70 9.97
N VAL A 74 -7.95 -9.91 10.64
CA VAL A 74 -7.42 -8.99 11.65
C VAL A 74 -6.21 -8.24 11.14
N ALA A 75 -6.28 -6.90 11.20
CA ALA A 75 -5.33 -6.00 10.56
C ALA A 75 -4.90 -4.87 11.49
N ASP A 76 -3.73 -4.28 11.20
CA ASP A 76 -3.27 -3.09 11.91
C ASP A 76 -4.07 -1.86 11.50
N THR A 77 -4.25 -0.97 12.46
CA THR A 77 -5.02 0.28 12.33
C THR A 77 -4.22 1.43 12.95
N ASN A 78 -4.55 2.68 12.61
CA ASN A 78 -3.91 3.86 13.20
C ASN A 78 -4.24 3.99 14.69
N ILE A 79 -5.42 3.52 15.09
CA ILE A 79 -5.79 3.36 16.49
C ILE A 79 -5.43 1.94 16.92
N PRO A 80 -4.30 1.72 17.62
CA PRO A 80 -3.87 0.36 17.96
C PRO A 80 -4.85 -0.29 18.94
N LEU A 81 -5.12 -1.57 18.73
CA LEU A 81 -5.69 -2.41 19.78
C LEU A 81 -4.60 -2.77 20.80
N GLU A 82 -4.96 -2.77 22.07
CA GLU A 82 -4.08 -3.29 23.10
C GLU A 82 -3.90 -4.81 22.95
N HIS A 83 -2.76 -5.34 23.38
CA HIS A 83 -2.44 -6.77 23.28
C HIS A 83 -3.48 -7.69 23.94
N ASN A 84 -4.02 -7.26 25.09
CA ASN A 84 -5.11 -7.96 25.79
C ASN A 84 -6.40 -8.04 24.96
N GLN A 85 -6.75 -6.97 24.24
CA GLN A 85 -7.93 -6.91 23.38
C GLN A 85 -7.76 -7.85 22.19
N ILE A 86 -6.60 -7.83 21.54
CA ILE A 86 -6.28 -8.73 20.43
C ILE A 86 -6.43 -10.19 20.86
N ASN A 87 -5.84 -10.57 22.00
CA ASN A 87 -5.93 -11.93 22.52
C ASN A 87 -7.38 -12.33 22.81
N MET A 88 -8.13 -11.45 23.48
CA MET A 88 -9.56 -11.68 23.77
C MET A 88 -10.38 -11.91 22.50
N TYR A 89 -10.24 -11.05 21.48
CA TYR A 89 -10.97 -11.22 20.22
C TYR A 89 -10.52 -12.48 19.47
N THR A 90 -9.23 -12.79 19.48
CA THR A 90 -8.70 -14.03 18.88
C THR A 90 -9.31 -15.27 19.52
N GLU A 91 -9.44 -15.30 20.85
CA GLU A 91 -10.08 -16.40 21.57
C GLU A 91 -11.58 -16.51 21.25
N ILE A 92 -12.30 -15.39 21.17
CA ILE A 92 -13.72 -15.35 20.79
C ILE A 92 -13.90 -15.92 19.37
N ILE A 93 -13.08 -15.50 18.41
CA ILE A 93 -13.16 -15.94 17.00
C ILE A 93 -12.95 -17.45 16.90
N LYS A 94 -11.89 -17.95 17.56
CA LYS A 94 -11.56 -19.39 17.58
C LYS A 94 -12.64 -20.20 18.29
N SER A 95 -13.17 -19.72 19.41
CA SER A 95 -14.24 -20.40 20.17
C SER A 95 -15.55 -20.48 19.39
N ALA A 96 -15.82 -19.50 18.51
CA ALA A 96 -16.95 -19.53 17.59
C ALA A 96 -16.73 -20.43 16.36
N GLY A 97 -15.59 -21.13 16.27
CA GLY A 97 -15.26 -22.03 15.16
C GLY A 97 -15.00 -21.32 13.83
N LYS A 98 -14.68 -20.02 13.87
CA LYS A 98 -14.43 -19.22 12.66
C LYS A 98 -12.95 -19.29 12.27
N GLN A 99 -12.67 -19.18 10.97
CA GLN A 99 -11.31 -19.01 10.52
C GLN A 99 -10.79 -17.64 10.97
N PHE A 100 -9.49 -17.60 11.27
CA PHE A 100 -8.81 -16.40 11.74
C PHE A 100 -7.62 -16.15 10.80
N LEU A 101 -7.58 -14.97 10.19
CA LEU A 101 -6.50 -14.54 9.32
C LEU A 101 -5.87 -13.28 9.92
N ASP A 102 -4.63 -13.39 10.39
CA ASP A 102 -3.93 -12.29 11.06
C ASP A 102 -2.92 -11.61 10.14
N ILE A 103 -3.32 -10.50 9.54
CA ILE A 103 -2.50 -9.71 8.61
C ILE A 103 -1.81 -8.52 9.28
N ARG A 104 -1.79 -8.47 10.61
CA ARG A 104 -1.02 -7.47 11.38
C ARG A 104 0.47 -7.72 11.20
N TYR A 105 1.28 -6.66 11.19
CA TYR A 105 2.72 -6.69 10.95
C TYR A 105 3.46 -7.65 11.88
N GLU A 106 3.12 -7.65 13.18
CA GLU A 106 3.76 -8.49 14.21
C GLU A 106 3.29 -9.97 14.19
N SER A 107 2.39 -10.37 13.28
CA SER A 107 1.86 -11.73 13.26
C SER A 107 2.92 -12.73 12.79
N LYS A 108 3.02 -13.88 13.48
CA LYS A 108 3.88 -15.00 13.07
C LYS A 108 3.41 -15.65 11.75
N GLU A 109 2.21 -15.32 11.28
CA GLU A 109 1.69 -15.85 10.02
C GLU A 109 2.27 -15.12 8.80
N ASN A 110 2.87 -13.94 9.00
CA ASN A 110 3.54 -13.19 7.94
C ASN A 110 4.92 -13.76 7.54
N ASP A 111 5.51 -14.69 8.32
CA ASP A 111 6.82 -15.32 8.01
C ASP A 111 6.78 -16.27 6.78
N LYS A 112 5.71 -16.26 5.97
CA LYS A 112 5.32 -17.39 5.12
C LYS A 112 5.73 -17.33 3.65
N MET A 113 6.50 -16.36 3.19
CA MET A 113 7.08 -16.41 1.83
C MET A 113 8.56 -16.06 1.81
N THR A 114 9.38 -16.94 2.39
CA THR A 114 10.78 -17.02 1.98
C THR A 114 10.84 -17.63 0.59
N PHE A 115 10.88 -16.76 -0.42
CA PHE A 115 11.27 -17.14 -1.76
C PHE A 115 12.60 -17.88 -1.71
N ASN A 116 12.66 -19.08 -2.30
CA ASN A 116 13.89 -19.86 -2.32
C ASN A 116 14.89 -19.16 -3.26
N GLU A 117 16.00 -18.67 -2.70
CA GLU A 117 17.06 -17.96 -3.43
C GLU A 117 17.58 -18.73 -4.64
N ASP A 118 17.60 -20.06 -4.56
CA ASP A 118 18.01 -20.94 -5.67
C ASP A 118 17.10 -20.82 -6.90
N LEU A 119 15.87 -20.30 -6.77
CA LEU A 119 14.93 -20.16 -7.89
C LEU A 119 15.22 -18.96 -8.79
N TYR A 120 15.85 -17.91 -8.25
CA TYR A 120 16.06 -16.64 -8.96
C TYR A 120 17.52 -16.19 -9.00
N SER A 121 18.40 -16.79 -8.19
CA SER A 121 19.84 -16.54 -8.22
C SER A 121 20.55 -17.63 -9.02
N ASP A 122 21.39 -17.22 -9.96
CA ASP A 122 22.37 -18.09 -10.64
C ASP A 122 23.74 -18.06 -9.95
N GLY A 123 23.82 -17.45 -8.76
CA GLY A 123 25.06 -17.23 -8.01
C GLY A 123 25.96 -16.11 -8.57
N ILE A 124 25.54 -15.42 -9.63
CA ILE A 124 26.33 -14.34 -10.25
C ILE A 124 25.84 -12.99 -9.71
N PRO A 125 26.67 -12.24 -8.95
CA PRO A 125 26.26 -10.98 -8.35
C PRO A 125 26.30 -9.84 -9.38
N LYS A 126 25.30 -9.81 -10.27
CA LYS A 126 25.11 -8.75 -11.27
C LYS A 126 23.68 -8.24 -11.27
N ILE A 127 23.51 -6.94 -11.55
CA ILE A 127 22.20 -6.39 -11.89
C ILE A 127 21.82 -6.90 -13.30
N ARG A 128 20.59 -7.37 -13.43
CA ARG A 128 19.97 -7.81 -14.68
C ARG A 128 19.06 -6.71 -15.17
N ASP A 129 19.05 -6.50 -16.48
CA ASP A 129 18.08 -5.63 -17.11
C ASP A 129 16.69 -6.26 -16.99
N ILE A 130 15.70 -5.42 -16.67
CA ILE A 130 14.29 -5.77 -16.68
C ILE A 130 13.76 -5.15 -17.97
N ASP A 131 13.40 -5.99 -18.94
CA ASP A 131 12.97 -5.59 -20.28
C ASP A 131 11.47 -5.23 -20.35
N LYS A 132 10.82 -5.10 -19.19
CA LYS A 132 9.42 -4.75 -19.06
C LYS A 132 9.30 -3.35 -18.46
N PRO A 133 8.35 -2.52 -18.93
CA PRO A 133 8.03 -1.25 -18.29
C PRO A 133 7.79 -1.43 -16.78
N LEU A 134 8.40 -0.59 -15.97
CA LEU A 134 8.34 -0.66 -14.51
C LEU A 134 7.76 0.61 -13.91
N VAL A 135 6.63 0.47 -13.22
CA VAL A 135 6.01 1.53 -12.43
C VAL A 135 6.42 1.38 -10.97
N MET A 136 7.15 2.34 -10.45
CA MET A 136 7.56 2.36 -9.05
C MET A 136 6.66 3.31 -8.24
N ILE A 137 6.13 2.82 -7.14
CA ILE A 137 5.20 3.56 -6.29
C ILE A 137 5.83 3.71 -4.91
N VAL A 138 6.19 4.95 -4.57
CA VAL A 138 6.89 5.32 -3.34
C VAL A 138 6.04 6.28 -2.50
N GLY A 139 6.45 6.56 -1.27
CA GLY A 139 5.79 7.58 -0.48
C GLY A 139 6.66 8.21 0.59
N THR A 140 6.28 9.38 1.09
CA THR A 140 7.04 10.10 2.12
C THR A 140 6.95 9.49 3.52
N GLY A 141 6.07 8.51 3.71
CA GLY A 141 5.93 7.75 4.95
C GLY A 141 4.74 6.79 4.91
N ALA A 142 4.38 6.28 6.09
CA ALA A 142 3.16 5.52 6.29
C ALA A 142 1.91 6.40 6.12
N ASN A 143 0.77 5.77 5.80
CA ASN A 143 -0.54 6.43 5.61
C ASN A 143 -0.57 7.53 4.53
N THR A 144 0.21 7.35 3.47
CA THR A 144 0.22 8.25 2.31
C THR A 144 -0.74 7.83 1.20
N GLY A 145 -1.55 6.77 1.39
CA GLY A 145 -2.42 6.22 0.32
C GLY A 145 -1.71 5.32 -0.69
N LYS A 146 -0.40 5.13 -0.53
CA LYS A 146 0.49 4.37 -1.42
C LYS A 146 -0.02 2.98 -1.84
N PHE A 147 -0.62 2.24 -0.91
CA PHE A 147 -1.13 0.89 -1.23
C PHE A 147 -2.46 0.93 -1.99
N ASP A 148 -3.32 1.91 -1.74
CA ASP A 148 -4.54 2.14 -2.52
C ASP A 148 -4.18 2.50 -3.97
N ILE A 149 -3.20 3.39 -4.16
CA ILE A 149 -2.67 3.71 -5.50
C ILE A 149 -2.08 2.47 -6.20
N GLN A 150 -1.35 1.61 -5.49
CA GLN A 150 -0.88 0.34 -6.07
C GLN A 150 -2.02 -0.53 -6.60
N LEU A 151 -3.12 -0.65 -5.84
CA LEU A 151 -4.29 -1.42 -6.27
C LEU A 151 -4.99 -0.76 -7.47
N ARG A 152 -5.13 0.57 -7.48
CA ARG A 152 -5.72 1.30 -8.62
C ARG A 152 -4.91 1.17 -9.89
N VAL A 153 -3.60 1.36 -9.82
CA VAL A 153 -2.71 1.23 -10.99
C VAL A 153 -2.79 -0.19 -11.53
N ARG A 154 -2.80 -1.21 -10.66
CA ARG A 154 -3.03 -2.60 -11.06
C ARG A 154 -4.35 -2.76 -11.81
N GLU A 155 -5.45 -2.25 -11.26
CA GLU A 155 -6.78 -2.32 -11.87
C GLU A 155 -6.83 -1.60 -13.24
N MET A 156 -6.13 -0.48 -13.39
CA MET A 156 -6.02 0.24 -14.66
C MET A 156 -5.37 -0.64 -15.75
N PHE A 157 -4.25 -1.30 -15.46
CA PHE A 157 -3.59 -2.18 -16.41
C PHE A 157 -4.37 -3.47 -16.67
N LEU A 158 -4.90 -4.11 -15.62
CA LEU A 158 -5.72 -5.33 -15.79
C LEU A 158 -6.98 -5.06 -16.62
N SER A 159 -7.66 -3.92 -16.41
CA SER A 159 -8.83 -3.55 -17.21
C SER A 159 -8.47 -3.18 -18.66
N GLY A 160 -7.24 -2.74 -18.91
CA GLY A 160 -6.66 -2.59 -20.25
C GLY A 160 -6.24 -3.91 -20.91
N GLY A 161 -6.34 -5.05 -20.23
CA GLY A 161 -5.98 -6.36 -20.77
C GLY A 161 -4.50 -6.74 -20.64
N TYR A 162 -3.71 -5.95 -19.90
CA TYR A 162 -2.29 -6.22 -19.67
C TYR A 162 -2.08 -7.28 -18.60
N LYS A 163 -1.03 -8.09 -18.76
CA LYS A 163 -0.51 -8.99 -17.73
C LYS A 163 0.37 -8.20 -16.76
N VAL A 164 -0.02 -8.18 -15.49
CA VAL A 164 0.62 -7.35 -14.46
C VAL A 164 1.33 -8.22 -13.43
N SER A 165 2.65 -8.14 -13.38
CA SER A 165 3.43 -8.61 -12.22
C SER A 165 3.55 -7.49 -11.20
N GLN A 166 3.38 -7.81 -9.92
CA GLN A 166 3.40 -6.79 -8.87
C GLN A 166 4.02 -7.28 -7.56
N ILE A 167 4.89 -6.44 -7.01
CA ILE A 167 5.40 -6.52 -5.64
C ILE A 167 4.76 -5.37 -4.87
N GLY A 168 3.93 -5.67 -3.87
CA GLY A 168 3.24 -4.65 -3.09
C GLY A 168 3.94 -4.27 -1.80
N SER A 169 3.62 -3.09 -1.28
CA SER A 169 4.24 -2.55 -0.06
C SER A 169 3.64 -3.07 1.26
N LYS A 170 2.76 -4.08 1.22
CA LYS A 170 2.10 -4.68 2.39
C LYS A 170 2.40 -6.18 2.43
N SER A 171 2.29 -6.80 3.60
CA SER A 171 2.58 -8.24 3.81
C SER A 171 1.41 -9.17 3.46
N TYR A 172 0.30 -8.63 2.98
CA TYR A 172 -0.94 -9.35 2.71
C TYR A 172 -1.41 -9.16 1.26
N CYS A 173 -0.48 -8.92 0.35
CA CYS A 173 -0.76 -8.70 -1.07
C CYS A 173 -1.39 -9.92 -1.75
N GLU A 174 -1.15 -11.11 -1.21
CA GLU A 174 -1.67 -12.39 -1.68
C GLU A 174 -3.21 -12.43 -1.63
N LEU A 175 -3.85 -11.59 -0.80
CA LEU A 175 -5.29 -11.39 -0.81
C LEU A 175 -5.82 -10.99 -2.21
N TRP A 176 -5.03 -10.25 -2.98
CA TRP A 176 -5.33 -9.83 -4.35
C TRP A 176 -4.56 -10.66 -5.41
N GLY A 177 -3.85 -11.71 -4.98
CA GLY A 177 -3.13 -12.62 -5.88
C GLY A 177 -1.89 -12.01 -6.52
N PHE A 178 -1.17 -11.15 -5.80
CA PHE A 178 0.15 -10.67 -6.19
C PHE A 178 1.12 -10.72 -4.99
N HIS A 179 2.40 -10.48 -5.26
CA HIS A 179 3.46 -10.74 -4.29
C HIS A 179 3.57 -9.65 -3.23
N SER A 180 3.70 -10.04 -1.97
CA SER A 180 4.13 -9.14 -0.90
C SER A 180 5.61 -8.76 -1.06
N PHE A 181 6.01 -7.65 -0.42
CA PHE A 181 7.41 -7.22 -0.44
C PHE A 181 8.33 -8.30 0.15
N PRO A 182 9.44 -8.66 -0.51
CA PRO A 182 10.19 -9.86 -0.12
C PRO A 182 10.89 -9.69 1.24
N ASP A 183 10.64 -10.64 2.15
CA ASP A 183 11.13 -10.60 3.54
C ASP A 183 12.65 -10.52 3.66
N PHE A 184 13.41 -11.04 2.68
CA PHE A 184 14.87 -10.96 2.72
C PHE A 184 15.39 -9.53 2.74
N MET A 185 14.60 -8.56 2.25
CA MET A 185 14.94 -7.14 2.34
C MET A 185 14.97 -6.63 3.79
N ASN A 186 14.24 -7.27 4.69
CA ASN A 186 14.21 -6.95 6.12
C ASN A 186 15.20 -7.79 6.95
N LYS A 187 15.80 -8.84 6.39
CA LYS A 187 16.77 -9.71 7.08
C LYS A 187 18.13 -9.03 7.28
N THR A 188 18.94 -9.59 8.17
CA THR A 188 20.34 -9.18 8.40
C THR A 188 21.24 -9.68 7.27
N LEU A 189 21.10 -9.06 6.09
CA LEU A 189 21.96 -9.22 4.93
C LEU A 189 22.65 -7.88 4.63
N ASN A 190 23.79 -7.92 3.97
CA ASN A 190 24.44 -6.68 3.53
C ASN A 190 23.59 -6.00 2.44
N ALA A 191 23.67 -4.67 2.35
CA ALA A 191 22.82 -3.90 1.43
C ALA A 191 23.03 -4.27 -0.04
N ALA A 192 24.29 -4.48 -0.47
CA ALA A 192 24.59 -4.83 -1.87
C ALA A 192 23.97 -6.18 -2.28
N GLU A 193 24.01 -7.16 -1.39
CA GLU A 193 23.39 -8.47 -1.56
C GLU A 193 21.86 -8.36 -1.66
N LYS A 194 21.23 -7.52 -0.82
CA LYS A 194 19.79 -7.24 -0.92
C LYS A 194 19.42 -6.61 -2.26
N ILE A 195 20.19 -5.62 -2.72
CA ILE A 195 19.98 -4.95 -4.00
C ILE A 195 20.01 -5.96 -5.15
N VAL A 196 21.06 -6.79 -5.22
CA VAL A 196 21.19 -7.82 -6.27
C VAL A 196 20.06 -8.85 -6.18
N ARG A 197 19.74 -9.35 -4.98
CA ARG A 197 18.65 -10.32 -4.79
C ARG A 197 17.29 -9.75 -5.17
N PHE A 198 17.03 -8.48 -4.85
CA PHE A 198 15.79 -7.82 -5.24
C PHE A 198 15.68 -7.67 -6.75
N ASN A 199 16.75 -7.24 -7.43
CA ASN A 199 16.78 -7.17 -8.89
C ASN A 199 16.50 -8.55 -9.52
N HIS A 200 17.15 -9.61 -9.04
CA HIS A 200 16.93 -10.97 -9.53
C HIS A 200 15.51 -11.45 -9.30
N TYR A 201 14.94 -11.13 -8.13
CA TYR A 201 13.56 -11.45 -7.79
C TYR A 201 12.57 -10.76 -8.75
N VAL A 202 12.73 -9.46 -9.00
CA VAL A 202 11.89 -8.70 -9.94
C VAL A 202 11.98 -9.29 -11.35
N ASN A 203 13.19 -9.58 -11.82
CA ASN A 203 13.40 -10.19 -13.14
C ASN A 203 12.76 -11.60 -13.22
N TYR A 204 12.84 -12.39 -12.16
CA TYR A 204 12.22 -13.72 -12.11
C TYR A 204 10.69 -13.66 -12.18
N ILE A 205 10.04 -12.81 -11.37
CA ILE A 205 8.57 -12.73 -11.39
C ILE A 205 8.06 -12.16 -12.72
N ALA A 206 8.74 -11.15 -13.27
CA ALA A 206 8.36 -10.56 -14.56
C ALA A 206 8.38 -11.60 -15.69
N ASN A 207 9.42 -12.45 -15.73
CA ASN A 207 9.56 -13.50 -16.73
C ASN A 207 8.63 -14.70 -16.49
N SER A 208 8.54 -15.18 -15.25
CA SER A 208 7.74 -16.36 -14.91
C SER A 208 6.24 -16.12 -15.03
N GLU A 209 5.80 -14.87 -14.85
CA GLU A 209 4.40 -14.45 -15.03
C GLU A 209 4.11 -13.93 -16.43
N ASP A 210 5.11 -13.92 -17.33
CA ASP A 210 5.01 -13.40 -18.70
C ASP A 210 4.40 -11.99 -18.72
N ALA A 211 4.92 -11.12 -17.86
CA ALA A 211 4.33 -9.81 -17.60
C ALA A 211 4.55 -8.84 -18.77
N ASP A 212 3.54 -8.03 -19.05
CA ASP A 212 3.64 -6.87 -19.94
C ASP A 212 4.16 -5.65 -19.16
N ILE A 213 3.89 -5.61 -17.85
CA ILE A 213 4.27 -4.50 -16.98
C ILE A 213 4.55 -4.99 -15.55
N VAL A 214 5.50 -4.34 -14.89
CA VAL A 214 5.87 -4.59 -13.49
C VAL A 214 5.48 -3.40 -12.62
N ILE A 215 4.81 -3.65 -11.50
CA ILE A 215 4.52 -2.64 -10.48
C ILE A 215 5.33 -2.96 -9.22
N VAL A 216 6.11 -1.99 -8.72
CA VAL A 216 6.87 -2.13 -7.47
C VAL A 216 6.43 -1.08 -6.47
N GLY A 217 5.71 -1.51 -5.44
CA GLY A 217 5.38 -0.71 -4.27
C GLY A 217 6.44 -0.80 -3.19
N VAL A 218 7.11 0.30 -2.88
CA VAL A 218 8.20 0.32 -1.89
C VAL A 218 7.65 0.59 -0.48
N PRO A 219 7.85 -0.28 0.52
CA PRO A 219 7.43 -0.03 1.90
C PRO A 219 8.25 1.10 2.55
N GLY A 220 7.74 1.63 3.67
CA GLY A 220 8.39 2.74 4.38
C GLY A 220 8.25 4.11 3.70
N GLY A 221 9.02 5.07 4.21
CA GLY A 221 9.15 6.44 3.68
C GLY A 221 10.42 6.63 2.85
N VAL A 222 10.40 7.55 1.89
CA VAL A 222 11.60 7.90 1.10
C VAL A 222 12.58 8.83 1.83
N VAL A 223 12.16 9.41 2.95
CA VAL A 223 12.94 10.32 3.80
C VAL A 223 12.52 10.12 5.27
N PRO A 224 13.37 10.44 6.25
CA PRO A 224 12.97 10.46 7.65
C PRO A 224 11.88 11.51 7.90
N ILE A 225 10.89 11.16 8.74
CA ILE A 225 9.78 12.07 9.08
C ILE A 225 10.24 13.12 10.09
N SER A 226 11.04 12.74 11.08
CA SER A 226 11.71 13.65 12.02
C SER A 226 13.00 13.02 12.58
N ASN A 227 13.74 13.78 13.39
CA ASN A 227 14.92 13.27 14.09
C ASN A 227 14.60 12.19 15.15
N LYS A 228 13.33 12.08 15.55
CA LYS A 228 12.85 11.10 16.54
C LYS A 228 12.14 9.92 15.87
N LEU A 229 11.35 10.22 14.84
CA LEU A 229 10.57 9.25 14.07
C LEU A 229 11.11 9.23 12.65
N PHE A 230 12.19 8.49 12.42
CA PHE A 230 12.95 8.53 11.17
C PHE A 230 12.66 7.36 10.21
N ASP A 231 11.77 6.43 10.62
CA ASP A 231 11.52 5.17 9.90
C ASP A 231 12.83 4.40 9.66
N ASP A 232 13.23 4.19 8.41
CA ASP A 232 14.52 3.61 8.02
C ASP A 232 15.43 4.60 7.27
N PHE A 233 15.16 5.92 7.38
CA PHE A 233 15.83 7.00 6.64
C PHE A 233 15.73 6.90 5.11
N GLY A 234 14.82 6.10 4.56
CA GLY A 234 14.71 5.88 3.12
C GLY A 234 15.70 4.86 2.57
N ILE A 235 16.33 4.05 3.44
CA ILE A 235 17.29 3.02 3.05
C ILE A 235 16.63 1.95 2.17
N MET A 236 15.38 1.57 2.45
CA MET A 236 14.63 0.63 1.62
C MET A 236 14.46 1.15 0.20
N ASN A 237 14.04 2.41 0.05
CA ASN A 237 13.88 3.04 -1.25
C ASN A 237 15.23 3.18 -1.98
N TYR A 238 16.30 3.50 -1.26
CA TYR A 238 17.65 3.50 -1.81
C TYR A 238 18.04 2.12 -2.38
N MET A 239 17.79 1.04 -1.64
CA MET A 239 18.10 -0.31 -2.13
C MET A 239 17.28 -0.67 -3.37
N VAL A 240 15.97 -0.36 -3.39
CA VAL A 240 15.12 -0.62 -4.56
C VAL A 240 15.55 0.19 -5.77
N ALA A 241 15.83 1.48 -5.61
CA ALA A 241 16.27 2.37 -6.70
C ALA A 241 17.62 1.96 -7.32
N ASN A 242 18.48 1.28 -6.56
CA ASN A 242 19.73 0.70 -7.09
C ASN A 242 19.52 -0.70 -7.70
N ALA A 243 18.38 -1.33 -7.44
CA ALA A 243 18.07 -2.67 -7.94
C ALA A 243 17.29 -2.63 -9.26
N VAL A 244 16.44 -1.63 -9.46
CA VAL A 244 15.59 -1.51 -10.65
C VAL A 244 15.60 -0.07 -11.18
N LYS A 245 15.44 0.07 -12.50
CA LYS A 245 15.27 1.37 -13.15
C LYS A 245 13.77 1.55 -13.46
N PRO A 246 13.07 2.49 -12.83
CA PRO A 246 11.68 2.76 -13.13
C PRO A 246 11.52 3.56 -14.43
N ASP A 247 10.46 3.24 -15.18
CA ASP A 247 10.01 4.01 -16.35
C ASP A 247 8.93 5.04 -15.99
N TYR A 248 8.29 4.83 -14.84
CA TYR A 248 7.33 5.77 -14.26
C TYR A 248 7.35 5.70 -12.74
N VAL A 249 7.36 6.86 -12.07
CA VAL A 249 7.36 6.92 -10.61
C VAL A 249 6.18 7.74 -10.08
N ILE A 250 5.43 7.12 -9.17
CA ILE A 250 4.36 7.77 -8.41
C ILE A 250 4.81 8.00 -6.97
N LEU A 251 4.91 9.27 -6.57
CA LEU A 251 5.18 9.67 -5.19
C LEU A 251 3.86 9.92 -4.44
N ASN A 252 3.67 9.23 -3.33
CA ASN A 252 2.54 9.45 -2.43
C ASN A 252 2.99 10.26 -1.22
N THR A 253 2.31 11.34 -0.91
CA THR A 253 2.74 12.24 0.16
C THR A 253 1.60 12.59 1.11
N GLY A 254 1.92 12.78 2.38
CA GLY A 254 0.94 13.23 3.38
C GLY A 254 0.56 14.69 3.15
N PHE A 255 -0.61 15.08 3.63
CA PHE A 255 -0.98 16.48 3.69
C PHE A 255 -0.11 17.20 4.73
N VAL A 256 0.46 18.35 4.36
CA VAL A 256 1.23 19.23 5.24
C VAL A 256 0.78 20.69 5.05
N ASP A 257 1.19 21.60 5.94
CA ASP A 257 0.77 23.01 5.86
C ASP A 257 1.37 23.77 4.67
N TYR A 258 2.40 23.20 4.00
CA TYR A 258 3.18 23.84 2.94
C TYR A 258 3.39 22.89 1.74
N ASN A 259 2.31 22.28 1.24
CA ASN A 259 2.39 21.21 0.25
C ASN A 259 3.17 21.59 -1.02
N ASN A 260 2.94 22.76 -1.62
CA ASN A 260 3.65 23.17 -2.85
C ASN A 260 5.17 23.05 -2.73
N ASN A 261 5.76 23.71 -1.74
CA ASN A 261 7.20 23.70 -1.51
C ASN A 261 7.68 22.31 -1.06
N TYR A 262 6.88 21.63 -0.24
CA TYR A 262 7.20 20.28 0.23
C TYR A 262 7.29 19.28 -0.93
N VAL A 263 6.29 19.25 -1.81
CA VAL A 263 6.26 18.39 -3.00
C VAL A 263 7.45 18.69 -3.92
N GLU A 264 7.69 19.96 -4.26
CA GLU A 264 8.81 20.35 -5.10
C GLU A 264 10.16 19.91 -4.50
N THR A 265 10.31 20.08 -3.19
CA THR A 265 11.52 19.65 -2.46
C THR A 265 11.69 18.13 -2.50
N MET A 266 10.60 17.37 -2.28
CA MET A 266 10.65 15.90 -2.32
C MET A 266 11.00 15.38 -3.71
N VAL A 267 10.37 15.90 -4.77
CA VAL A 267 10.67 15.52 -6.16
C VAL A 267 12.15 15.75 -6.49
N LYS A 268 12.68 16.93 -6.16
CA LYS A 268 14.11 17.24 -6.36
C LYS A 268 15.01 16.33 -5.53
N ALA A 269 14.66 16.07 -4.27
CA ALA A 269 15.45 15.21 -3.40
C ALA A 269 15.56 13.80 -3.96
N LEU A 270 14.47 13.22 -4.49
CA LEU A 270 14.49 11.89 -5.08
C LEU A 270 15.32 11.86 -6.37
N LYS A 271 15.15 12.85 -7.26
CA LYS A 271 15.96 12.94 -8.48
C LYS A 271 17.45 12.99 -8.19
N TYR A 272 17.88 13.87 -7.28
CA TYR A 272 19.31 14.06 -7.02
C TYR A 272 19.93 12.98 -6.13
N ARG A 273 19.14 12.28 -5.32
CA ARG A 273 19.67 11.22 -4.42
C ARG A 273 19.62 9.83 -5.05
N LEU A 274 18.61 9.56 -5.89
CA LEU A 274 18.25 8.21 -6.33
C LEU A 274 18.16 8.06 -7.86
N ASP A 275 18.41 9.14 -8.61
CA ASP A 275 18.50 9.16 -10.07
C ASP A 275 17.26 8.64 -10.82
N TYR A 276 16.06 8.87 -10.27
CA TYR A 276 14.80 8.70 -10.98
C TYR A 276 13.96 9.98 -10.95
N ASP A 277 13.19 10.20 -12.01
CA ASP A 277 12.22 11.30 -12.09
C ASP A 277 10.90 10.89 -11.45
N VAL A 278 10.20 11.85 -10.84
CA VAL A 278 8.85 11.63 -10.30
C VAL A 278 7.85 12.17 -11.32
N ASP A 279 7.07 11.28 -11.92
CA ASP A 279 6.12 11.61 -12.99
C ASP A 279 4.76 12.05 -12.45
N SER A 280 4.39 11.56 -11.27
CA SER A 280 3.12 11.89 -10.63
C SER A 280 3.23 11.93 -9.12
N VAL A 281 2.49 12.85 -8.51
CA VAL A 281 2.43 13.02 -7.06
C VAL A 281 0.98 12.92 -6.61
N PHE A 282 0.69 12.06 -5.62
CA PHE A 282 -0.61 12.00 -4.96
C PHE A 282 -0.53 12.60 -3.56
N LEU A 283 -1.48 13.48 -3.25
CA LEU A 283 -1.68 14.03 -1.92
C LEU A 283 -2.69 13.17 -1.15
N SER A 284 -2.30 12.73 0.04
CA SER A 284 -3.12 11.85 0.88
C SER A 284 -4.09 12.64 1.75
N ASN A 285 -5.17 11.98 2.14
CA ASN A 285 -6.13 12.47 3.13
C ASN A 285 -5.67 12.31 4.58
N PHE A 286 -4.37 12.12 4.82
CA PHE A 286 -3.84 12.00 6.16
C PHE A 286 -2.86 13.13 6.45
N TYR A 287 -3.04 13.73 7.63
CA TYR A 287 -2.20 14.76 8.18
C TYR A 287 -1.61 14.26 9.50
N ILE A 288 -0.33 14.50 9.75
CA ILE A 288 0.32 14.13 11.01
C ILE A 288 -0.08 15.14 12.09
N ASN A 289 -0.75 14.68 13.14
CA ASN A 289 -0.94 15.48 14.35
C ASN A 289 0.37 15.53 15.13
N TRP A 290 1.18 16.55 14.87
CA TRP A 290 2.48 16.73 15.50
C TRP A 290 2.42 16.85 17.01
N GLU A 291 1.43 17.57 17.55
CA GLU A 291 1.25 17.73 19.01
C GLU A 291 1.01 16.37 19.69
N ALA A 292 0.08 15.58 19.16
CA ALA A 292 -0.19 14.24 19.68
C ALA A 292 0.98 13.28 19.44
N THR A 293 1.66 13.43 18.29
CA THR A 293 2.82 12.59 17.93
C THR A 293 3.97 12.79 18.91
N ASP A 294 4.29 14.05 19.23
CA ASP A 294 5.34 14.39 20.18
C ASP A 294 4.99 13.92 21.59
N SER A 295 3.72 14.06 22.00
CA SER A 295 3.26 13.64 23.32
C SER A 295 3.23 12.11 23.51
N LEU A 296 2.91 11.35 22.47
CA LEU A 296 2.72 9.90 22.54
C LEU A 296 3.93 9.10 22.05
N ASP A 297 4.95 9.79 21.52
CA ASP A 297 6.14 9.19 20.92
C ASP A 297 5.84 8.16 19.81
N ARG A 298 4.80 8.44 19.03
CA ARG A 298 4.38 7.63 17.88
C ARG A 298 3.60 8.48 16.90
N LEU A 299 3.68 8.15 15.61
CA LEU A 299 2.92 8.87 14.59
C LEU A 299 1.42 8.78 14.86
N VAL A 300 0.80 9.95 15.01
CA VAL A 300 -0.65 10.08 15.17
C VAL A 300 -1.18 10.83 13.95
N TYR A 301 -2.17 10.24 13.29
CA TYR A 301 -2.74 10.77 12.06
C TYR A 301 -4.14 11.32 12.30
N MET A 302 -4.46 12.40 11.60
CA MET A 302 -5.81 12.91 11.40
C MET A 302 -6.22 12.66 9.96
N THR A 303 -7.51 12.45 9.75
CA THR A 303 -8.09 12.26 8.42
C THR A 303 -8.72 13.56 7.94
N LEU A 304 -8.43 13.95 6.70
CA LEU A 304 -8.95 15.15 6.04
C LEU A 304 -10.03 14.78 5.01
N PRO A 305 -11.16 15.50 4.94
CA PRO A 305 -12.18 15.29 3.92
C PRO A 305 -11.63 15.42 2.50
N VAL A 306 -12.19 14.65 1.56
CA VAL A 306 -11.76 14.62 0.15
C VAL A 306 -11.77 16.00 -0.49
N ASN A 307 -12.80 16.82 -0.26
CA ASN A 307 -12.90 18.14 -0.86
C ASN A 307 -11.75 19.09 -0.47
N VAL A 308 -11.20 18.94 0.75
CA VAL A 308 -10.05 19.75 1.21
C VAL A 308 -8.78 19.34 0.45
N VAL A 309 -8.56 18.03 0.32
CA VAL A 309 -7.38 17.49 -0.37
C VAL A 309 -7.46 17.76 -1.87
N ASP A 310 -8.64 17.69 -2.47
CA ASP A 310 -8.84 17.95 -3.89
C ASP A 310 -8.50 19.39 -4.29
N GLU A 311 -8.89 20.35 -3.45
CA GLU A 311 -8.56 21.77 -3.66
C GLU A 311 -7.04 21.99 -3.58
N GLU A 312 -6.40 21.45 -2.54
CA GLU A 312 -4.97 21.59 -2.32
C GLU A 312 -4.15 20.87 -3.40
N ALA A 313 -4.51 19.65 -3.77
CA ALA A 313 -3.84 18.89 -4.82
C ALA A 313 -3.84 19.67 -6.15
N ARG A 314 -4.95 20.33 -6.49
CA ARG A 314 -5.04 21.20 -7.67
C ARG A 314 -4.07 22.38 -7.59
N ILE A 315 -3.94 23.02 -6.43
CA ILE A 315 -2.99 24.13 -6.19
C ILE A 315 -1.54 23.65 -6.34
N CYS A 316 -1.25 22.41 -5.91
CA CYS A 316 0.08 21.81 -6.00
C CYS A 316 0.44 21.21 -7.37
N GLY A 317 -0.50 21.14 -8.32
CA GLY A 317 -0.30 20.35 -9.53
C GLY A 317 -0.13 18.86 -9.26
N CYS A 318 -0.77 18.36 -8.20
CA CYS A 318 -0.78 16.97 -7.76
C CYS A 318 -2.13 16.30 -8.03
N TYR A 319 -2.19 15.00 -7.80
CA TYR A 319 -3.40 14.20 -7.85
C TYR A 319 -3.97 13.93 -6.45
N SER A 320 -5.26 13.60 -6.39
CA SER A 320 -5.99 13.22 -5.18
C SER A 320 -6.61 11.83 -5.35
N LEU A 321 -6.43 10.97 -4.34
CA LEU A 321 -6.74 9.55 -4.41
C LEU A 321 -8.22 9.24 -4.67
N TYR A 322 -9.12 9.99 -4.04
CA TYR A 322 -10.56 9.71 -4.08
C TYR A 322 -11.32 10.63 -5.06
N ASN A 323 -10.60 11.44 -5.82
CA ASN A 323 -11.16 12.26 -6.89
C ASN A 323 -11.08 11.50 -8.22
N LYS A 324 -12.23 11.17 -8.80
CA LYS A 324 -12.30 10.36 -10.02
C LYS A 324 -11.61 11.01 -11.22
N GLU A 325 -11.77 12.33 -11.40
CA GLU A 325 -11.14 13.07 -12.49
C GLU A 325 -9.62 13.08 -12.34
N SER A 326 -9.15 13.23 -11.11
CA SER A 326 -7.73 13.18 -10.77
C SER A 326 -7.10 11.81 -11.07
N VAL A 327 -7.78 10.73 -10.66
CA VAL A 327 -7.33 9.36 -10.94
C VAL A 327 -7.31 9.06 -12.44
N GLU A 328 -8.32 9.52 -13.20
CA GLU A 328 -8.33 9.34 -14.66
C GLU A 328 -7.23 10.15 -15.35
N ALA A 329 -7.00 11.40 -14.93
CA ALA A 329 -5.91 12.22 -15.46
C ALA A 329 -4.52 11.61 -15.18
N CYS A 330 -4.33 10.98 -14.01
CA CYS A 330 -3.10 10.24 -13.71
C CYS A 330 -2.96 9.02 -14.62
N LYS A 331 -4.05 8.29 -14.87
CA LYS A 331 -4.05 7.15 -15.80
C LYS A 331 -3.64 7.60 -17.21
N GLU A 332 -4.24 8.65 -17.75
CA GLU A 332 -3.87 9.18 -19.07
C GLU A 332 -2.37 9.54 -19.13
N ASN A 333 -1.87 10.25 -18.11
CA ASN A 333 -0.45 10.60 -18.01
C ASN A 333 0.44 9.34 -17.99
N LEU A 334 0.14 8.37 -17.11
CA LEU A 334 0.85 7.11 -16.98
C LEU A 334 0.94 6.34 -18.30
N PHE A 335 -0.20 6.11 -18.97
CA PHE A 335 -0.22 5.39 -20.23
C PHE A 335 0.52 6.15 -21.33
N SER A 336 0.34 7.48 -21.42
CA SER A 336 1.02 8.30 -22.42
C SER A 336 2.55 8.28 -22.27
N THR A 337 3.06 8.30 -21.03
CA THR A 337 4.48 8.23 -20.75
C THR A 337 5.03 6.86 -21.14
N LEU A 338 4.36 5.77 -20.77
CA LEU A 338 4.83 4.41 -21.10
C LEU A 338 4.76 4.10 -22.60
N ILE A 339 3.76 4.60 -23.33
CA ILE A 339 3.68 4.51 -24.80
C ILE A 339 4.86 5.25 -25.46
N GLY A 340 5.23 6.42 -24.93
CA GLY A 340 6.34 7.23 -25.44
C GLY A 340 7.71 6.54 -25.42
N TYR A 341 7.86 5.48 -24.61
CA TYR A 341 9.10 4.68 -24.50
C TYR A 341 9.15 3.46 -25.43
N GLY A 342 8.07 3.14 -26.16
CA GLY A 342 8.18 2.35 -27.40
C GLY A 342 7.66 0.90 -27.38
N ASP A 343 6.93 0.44 -26.37
CA ASP A 343 6.36 -0.93 -26.36
C ASP A 343 4.90 -1.04 -25.85
N PHE A 344 4.22 0.08 -25.60
CA PHE A 344 2.76 0.07 -25.37
C PHE A 344 2.05 0.49 -26.66
N ASP A 345 1.35 -0.43 -27.31
CA ASP A 345 0.40 -0.08 -28.37
C ASP A 345 -0.82 0.58 -27.73
N ALA A 346 -1.21 1.74 -28.27
CA ALA A 346 -2.41 2.46 -27.82
C ALA A 346 -3.65 1.57 -27.97
N ILE A 347 -4.39 1.36 -26.88
CA ILE A 347 -5.71 0.71 -26.89
C ILE A 347 -6.79 1.77 -26.97
#